data_AF-A0AAN6MTF5-F1
#
_entry.id   AF-A0AAN6MTF5-F1
#
_cell.length_a   1.000
_cell.length_b   1.000
_cell.length_c   1.000
_cell.angle_alpha   90.00
_cell.angle_beta   90.00
_cell.angle_gamma   90.00
#
_symmetry.space_group_name_H-M   'P 1'
#
loop_
_entity.id
_entity.type
_entity.pdbx_description
1 polymer ?
#
loop_
_entity_poly.entity_id
_entity_poly.type
_entity_poly.pdbx_seq_one_letter_code
_entity_poly.pdbx_strand_id
1 'polypeptide(L)'
;MPVMAPDAPAAHSGNGGGGNFIHGLIGLSPGGFSETVRNSISSLACRELDVTLVMKPGDGGGAVMMAPQLPPPAPPPPPPPPAPYPRPRHLLALPPEILLMILLRLDFADIVRLRKTCKQFHALASPHQIRILFGPAQLRMQLLGHCKTCLRYDPFRGNLLQPTLADPGYPLASRCLDCALKARDPRIRVGKKINLANLDTVWVCRWCGYPVVDGAAFGCEQMHRFCYKRYNDVLFIFFVLGWLQLGIGVAASALAWKYYRNSVMVFAPTVTNFILKWICLAFIVCRGNVWRTYHYTFTLEIIILGLWIPPVYHIATDLASSPGSPVSKSTQATLAMFALNMFFRLINILGNIILLCRFDTTQRHRCGRPIWTRPFHYLATILVMWTYPQSLEQKYPPDYL
;
A
#
# COMPACT_ATOMS: atom_id res chain seq x y z
N MET A 1 -45.00 -43.11 -25.44
CA MET A 1 -44.88 -43.09 -23.97
C MET A 1 -43.48 -42.61 -23.61
N PRO A 2 -43.32 -41.87 -22.51
CA PRO A 2 -42.67 -40.55 -22.50
C PRO A 2 -41.17 -40.53 -22.21
N VAL A 3 -40.56 -39.42 -22.62
CA VAL A 3 -39.16 -39.01 -22.42
C VAL A 3 -38.92 -38.66 -20.95
N MET A 4 -37.94 -39.32 -20.34
CA MET A 4 -37.39 -38.98 -19.01
C MET A 4 -36.53 -37.70 -19.10
N ALA A 5 -36.83 -36.73 -18.24
CA ALA A 5 -35.97 -35.58 -17.96
C ALA A 5 -34.93 -35.97 -16.89
N PRO A 6 -33.70 -35.41 -16.90
CA PRO A 6 -32.73 -35.65 -15.84
C PRO A 6 -32.91 -34.67 -14.67
N ASP A 7 -32.76 -35.23 -13.47
CA ASP A 7 -32.85 -34.56 -12.17
C ASP A 7 -31.80 -33.46 -11.95
N ALA A 8 -32.23 -32.39 -11.29
CA ALA A 8 -31.38 -31.32 -10.78
C ALA A 8 -30.71 -31.74 -9.44
N PRO A 9 -29.43 -31.39 -9.18
CA PRO A 9 -28.82 -31.70 -7.89
C PRO A 9 -29.22 -30.69 -6.81
N ALA A 10 -29.43 -31.25 -5.62
CA ALA A 10 -29.94 -30.61 -4.42
C ALA A 10 -29.03 -29.53 -3.80
N ALA A 11 -29.68 -28.58 -3.15
CA ALA A 11 -29.08 -27.54 -2.32
C ALA A 11 -28.42 -28.13 -1.06
N HIS A 12 -27.14 -27.83 -0.84
CA HIS A 12 -26.48 -28.13 0.43
C HIS A 12 -26.73 -27.02 1.46
N SER A 13 -27.34 -27.45 2.57
CA SER A 13 -27.61 -26.71 3.79
C SER A 13 -26.35 -26.16 4.45
N GLY A 14 -26.38 -24.87 4.78
CA GLY A 14 -25.37 -24.19 5.59
C GLY A 14 -25.38 -24.68 7.04
N ASN A 15 -24.20 -25.01 7.55
CA ASN A 15 -24.01 -25.29 8.97
C ASN A 15 -23.42 -24.04 9.65
N GLY A 16 -24.26 -23.33 10.38
CA GLY A 16 -23.89 -22.18 11.19
C GLY A 16 -23.17 -22.61 12.46
N GLY A 17 -21.87 -22.35 12.53
CA GLY A 17 -21.08 -22.39 13.77
C GLY A 17 -20.89 -20.97 14.31
N GLY A 18 -21.82 -20.52 15.14
CA GLY A 18 -21.65 -19.32 15.97
C GLY A 18 -20.88 -19.64 17.26
N GLY A 19 -20.02 -18.71 17.69
CA GLY A 19 -19.54 -18.64 19.08
C GLY A 19 -18.03 -18.80 19.25
N ASN A 20 -17.33 -17.66 19.40
CA ASN A 20 -16.33 -17.37 20.45
C ASN A 20 -15.38 -16.24 20.00
N PHE A 21 -15.85 -14.99 20.11
CA PHE A 21 -15.08 -13.79 19.75
C PHE A 21 -14.52 -13.02 20.98
N ILE A 22 -14.75 -13.51 22.20
CA ILE A 22 -14.39 -12.76 23.42
C ILE A 22 -12.94 -12.96 23.89
N HIS A 23 -12.19 -13.94 23.36
CA HIS A 23 -10.82 -14.21 23.81
C HIS A 23 -9.69 -13.38 23.17
N GLY A 24 -9.99 -12.45 22.25
CA GLY A 24 -8.95 -11.71 21.49
C GLY A 24 -8.50 -10.37 22.08
N LEU A 25 -9.13 -9.86 23.14
CA LEU A 25 -8.97 -8.46 23.57
C LEU A 25 -7.78 -8.17 24.49
N ILE A 26 -6.99 -9.18 24.90
CA ILE A 26 -5.83 -8.98 25.78
C ILE A 26 -4.62 -9.73 25.22
N GLY A 27 -3.97 -9.14 24.22
CA GLY A 27 -2.75 -9.65 23.59
C GLY A 27 -1.52 -8.85 23.98
N LEU A 28 -1.16 -8.83 25.27
CA LEU A 28 0.20 -8.45 25.69
C LEU A 28 1.03 -9.72 25.80
N SER A 29 1.83 -10.02 24.76
CA SER A 29 2.91 -11.00 24.85
C SER A 29 4.27 -10.28 24.90
N PRO A 30 5.11 -10.56 25.91
CA PRO A 30 6.38 -9.87 26.14
C PRO A 30 7.51 -10.57 25.36
N GLY A 31 7.90 -10.03 24.20
CA GLY A 31 9.04 -10.60 23.47
C GLY A 31 9.60 -9.81 22.28
N GLY A 32 9.13 -8.60 22.02
CA GLY A 32 9.36 -7.94 20.72
C GLY A 32 10.49 -6.91 20.63
N PHE A 33 11.34 -6.73 21.65
CA PHE A 33 12.27 -5.59 21.69
C PHE A 33 13.67 -5.87 21.07
N SER A 34 14.03 -7.11 20.78
CA SER A 34 15.41 -7.48 20.43
C SER A 34 15.74 -7.49 18.92
N GLU A 35 14.76 -7.51 18.01
CA GLU A 35 15.04 -7.70 16.58
C GLU A 35 15.25 -6.40 15.79
N THR A 36 14.87 -5.25 16.35
CA THR A 36 14.95 -3.96 15.65
C THR A 36 16.39 -3.41 15.56
N VAL A 37 17.31 -3.90 16.39
CA VAL A 37 18.72 -3.43 16.41
C VAL A 37 19.63 -4.21 15.45
N ARG A 38 19.21 -5.38 14.95
CA ARG A 38 20.06 -6.21 14.07
C ARG A 38 20.04 -5.79 12.59
N ASN A 39 19.02 -5.04 12.15
CA ASN A 39 18.81 -4.74 10.73
C ASN A 39 19.43 -3.41 10.25
N SER A 40 20.24 -2.73 11.07
CA SER A 40 20.82 -1.41 10.74
C SER A 40 22.26 -1.46 10.22
N ILE A 41 22.87 -2.64 10.03
CA ILE A 41 24.30 -2.78 9.64
C ILE A 41 24.49 -3.32 8.21
N SER A 42 23.40 -3.62 7.48
CA SER A 42 23.49 -4.28 6.16
C SER A 42 23.37 -3.33 4.96
N SER A 43 23.33 -2.01 5.17
CA SER A 43 23.14 -1.01 4.09
C SER A 43 24.40 -0.22 3.70
N LEU A 44 25.60 -0.74 3.98
CA LEU A 44 26.88 -0.06 3.69
C LEU A 44 27.86 -0.85 2.80
N ALA A 45 27.42 -1.97 2.21
CA ALA A 45 28.20 -2.67 1.19
C ALA A 45 27.54 -2.47 -0.19
N CYS A 46 28.36 -2.13 -1.18
CA CYS A 46 28.03 -1.86 -2.59
C CYS A 46 27.59 -0.42 -2.92
N ARG A 47 28.56 0.50 -2.89
CA ARG A 47 28.59 1.62 -3.85
C ARG A 47 29.86 1.46 -4.70
N GLU A 48 29.65 1.14 -5.97
CA GLU A 48 30.72 0.99 -6.97
C GLU A 48 31.37 2.33 -7.32
N LEU A 49 32.64 2.18 -7.68
CA LEU A 49 33.59 3.16 -8.18
C LEU A 49 33.17 3.73 -9.55
N ASP A 50 33.46 5.00 -9.77
CA ASP A 50 33.67 5.52 -11.12
C ASP A 50 34.95 6.36 -11.19
N VAL A 51 35.54 6.30 -12.38
CA VAL A 51 36.94 6.51 -12.75
C VAL A 51 37.32 7.99 -12.93
N THR A 52 38.59 8.36 -12.69
CA THR A 52 39.37 9.25 -13.58
C THR A 52 40.83 9.41 -13.12
N LEU A 53 41.78 9.02 -13.97
CA LEU A 53 43.20 9.39 -13.88
C LEU A 53 43.61 10.01 -15.22
N VAL A 54 43.95 11.31 -15.19
CA VAL A 54 44.70 12.02 -16.24
C VAL A 54 45.89 12.65 -15.55
N MET A 55 47.10 12.25 -15.94
CA MET A 55 48.36 12.83 -15.46
C MET A 55 48.97 13.77 -16.50
N LYS A 56 49.68 14.77 -15.95
CA LYS A 56 50.20 16.02 -16.50
C LYS A 56 51.65 15.86 -17.06
N PRO A 57 52.17 16.77 -17.91
CA PRO A 57 53.45 16.60 -18.61
C PRO A 57 54.66 17.15 -17.82
N GLY A 58 55.87 16.84 -18.29
CA GLY A 58 57.14 17.38 -17.81
C GLY A 58 58.20 17.46 -18.91
N ASP A 59 58.86 18.63 -18.96
CA ASP A 59 59.84 19.16 -19.91
C ASP A 59 61.21 18.45 -19.97
N GLY A 60 61.97 18.76 -21.04
CA GLY A 60 63.39 19.14 -20.84
C GLY A 60 64.42 18.69 -21.88
N GLY A 61 64.82 19.60 -22.77
CA GLY A 61 66.24 19.98 -22.96
C GLY A 61 67.17 19.16 -23.87
N GLY A 62 67.50 19.72 -25.05
CA GLY A 62 68.86 20.21 -25.34
C GLY A 62 69.92 19.34 -26.06
N ALA A 63 70.40 19.90 -27.18
CA ALA A 63 71.78 19.85 -27.73
C ALA A 63 72.20 18.80 -28.78
N VAL A 64 72.12 19.24 -30.04
CA VAL A 64 73.07 19.19 -31.18
C VAL A 64 74.39 18.39 -31.02
N MET A 65 74.69 17.49 -31.96
CA MET A 65 75.92 17.53 -32.80
C MET A 65 75.97 16.45 -33.91
N MET A 66 76.89 16.70 -34.85
CA MET A 66 76.98 16.26 -36.24
C MET A 66 77.18 14.76 -36.52
N ALA A 67 76.81 14.40 -37.76
CA ALA A 67 77.06 13.13 -38.44
C ALA A 67 78.55 12.80 -38.62
N PRO A 68 78.86 11.50 -38.78
CA PRO A 68 79.57 11.08 -39.98
C PRO A 68 78.96 9.84 -40.67
N GLN A 69 79.14 9.77 -41.99
CA GLN A 69 78.72 8.70 -42.90
C GLN A 69 79.56 7.42 -42.77
N LEU A 70 78.96 6.26 -43.13
CA LEU A 70 79.47 5.07 -43.88
C LEU A 70 78.62 3.83 -43.51
N PRO A 71 78.53 2.72 -44.29
CA PRO A 71 78.66 2.45 -45.73
C PRO A 71 77.36 1.73 -46.28
N PRO A 72 77.29 1.11 -47.50
CA PRO A 72 76.02 0.75 -48.17
C PRO A 72 75.28 -0.48 -47.59
N PRO A 73 73.98 -0.67 -47.94
CA PRO A 73 73.00 -1.35 -47.10
C PRO A 73 73.03 -2.89 -47.21
N ALA A 74 72.83 -3.56 -46.07
CA ALA A 74 72.40 -4.95 -46.04
C ALA A 74 70.96 -5.07 -46.57
N PRO A 75 70.60 -6.14 -47.31
CA PRO A 75 69.25 -6.31 -47.83
C PRO A 75 68.24 -6.37 -46.67
N PRO A 76 67.06 -5.74 -46.81
CA PRO A 76 66.07 -5.71 -45.76
C PRO A 76 65.57 -7.13 -45.44
N PRO A 77 65.38 -7.48 -44.16
CA PRO A 77 64.74 -8.74 -43.81
C PRO A 77 63.33 -8.81 -44.42
N PRO A 78 62.85 -10.01 -44.80
CA PRO A 78 61.52 -10.17 -45.36
C PRO A 78 60.49 -9.54 -44.42
N PRO A 79 59.47 -8.83 -44.95
CA PRO A 79 58.48 -8.17 -44.12
C PRO A 79 57.84 -9.19 -43.18
N PRO A 80 57.67 -8.86 -41.89
CA PRO A 80 56.99 -9.74 -40.95
C PRO A 80 55.60 -10.07 -41.51
N PRO A 81 55.12 -11.32 -41.32
CA PRO A 81 53.80 -11.71 -41.78
C PRO A 81 52.76 -10.69 -41.28
N PRO A 82 51.82 -10.25 -42.12
CA PRO A 82 50.85 -9.23 -41.75
C PRO A 82 50.17 -9.64 -40.45
N ALA A 83 50.10 -8.69 -39.50
CA ALA A 83 49.44 -8.93 -38.23
C ALA A 83 48.06 -9.53 -38.48
N PRO A 84 47.69 -10.66 -37.83
CA PRO A 84 46.40 -11.28 -38.07
C PRO A 84 45.31 -10.25 -37.85
N TYR A 85 44.38 -10.16 -38.82
CA TYR A 85 43.29 -9.19 -38.77
C TYR A 85 42.65 -9.18 -37.38
N PRO A 86 42.46 -8.00 -36.75
CA PRO A 86 41.89 -7.93 -35.42
C PRO A 86 40.52 -8.60 -35.46
N ARG A 87 40.41 -9.77 -34.80
CA ARG A 87 39.15 -10.50 -34.73
C ARG A 87 38.12 -9.58 -34.08
N PRO A 88 36.95 -9.37 -34.71
CA PRO A 88 35.97 -8.48 -34.12
C PRO A 88 35.52 -9.04 -32.76
N ARG A 89 35.82 -8.31 -31.68
CA ARG A 89 35.41 -8.65 -30.30
C ARG A 89 34.03 -8.10 -30.00
N HIS A 90 33.05 -8.39 -30.84
CA HIS A 90 31.68 -7.95 -30.62
C HIS A 90 30.69 -9.08 -30.88
N LEU A 91 29.60 -9.12 -30.10
CA LEU A 91 28.63 -10.21 -30.06
C LEU A 91 28.08 -10.59 -31.44
N LEU A 92 27.91 -9.61 -32.34
CA LEU A 92 27.36 -9.82 -33.69
C LEU A 92 28.32 -10.53 -34.66
N ALA A 93 29.60 -10.65 -34.31
CA ALA A 93 30.58 -11.41 -35.09
C ALA A 93 30.49 -12.92 -34.86
N LEU A 94 29.64 -13.36 -33.92
CA LEU A 94 29.37 -14.78 -33.69
C LEU A 94 28.57 -15.38 -34.86
N PRO A 95 28.81 -16.65 -35.21
CA PRO A 95 27.99 -17.37 -36.17
C PRO A 95 26.51 -17.38 -35.76
N PRO A 96 25.57 -17.33 -36.72
CA PRO A 96 24.14 -17.25 -36.45
C PRO A 96 23.62 -18.42 -35.61
N GLU A 97 24.25 -19.59 -35.69
CA GLU A 97 23.94 -20.78 -34.88
C GLU A 97 24.17 -20.52 -33.40
N ILE A 98 25.30 -19.89 -33.05
CA ILE A 98 25.62 -19.53 -31.68
C ILE A 98 24.66 -18.45 -31.18
N LEU A 99 24.34 -17.47 -32.03
CA LEU A 99 23.34 -16.44 -31.70
C LEU A 99 21.96 -17.05 -31.44
N LEU A 100 21.55 -18.07 -32.20
CA LEU A 100 20.31 -18.83 -31.97
C LEU A 100 20.36 -19.63 -30.66
N MET A 101 21.51 -20.23 -30.32
CA MET A 101 21.69 -20.89 -29.02
C MET A 101 21.59 -19.92 -27.84
N ILE A 102 22.09 -18.69 -28.01
CA ILE A 102 21.92 -17.63 -27.02
C ILE A 102 20.43 -17.28 -26.89
N LEU A 103 19.72 -17.10 -28.01
CA LEU A 103 18.27 -16.81 -28.01
C LEU A 103 17.46 -17.91 -27.31
N LEU A 104 17.83 -19.19 -27.45
CA LEU A 104 17.19 -20.32 -26.76
C LEU A 104 17.30 -20.27 -25.23
N ARG A 105 18.28 -19.52 -24.69
CA ARG A 105 18.48 -19.36 -23.24
C ARG A 105 17.80 -18.12 -22.68
N LEU A 106 17.29 -17.24 -23.54
CA LEU A 106 16.62 -16.00 -23.14
C LEU A 106 15.12 -16.23 -22.94
N ASP A 107 14.55 -15.50 -21.99
CA ASP A 107 13.10 -15.44 -21.84
C ASP A 107 12.46 -14.63 -22.98
N PHE A 108 11.14 -14.72 -23.10
CA PHE A 108 10.43 -14.00 -24.15
C PHE A 108 10.68 -12.48 -24.08
N ALA A 109 10.76 -11.90 -22.88
CA ALA A 109 10.96 -10.48 -22.69
C ALA A 109 12.34 -10.00 -23.13
N ASP A 110 13.39 -10.75 -22.82
CA ASP A 110 14.77 -10.48 -23.19
C ASP A 110 14.94 -10.56 -24.69
N ILE A 111 14.31 -11.53 -25.35
CA ILE A 111 14.29 -11.58 -26.82
C ILE A 111 13.62 -10.32 -27.40
N VAL A 112 12.48 -9.90 -26.85
CA VAL A 112 11.80 -8.66 -27.29
C VAL A 112 12.66 -7.42 -27.02
N ARG A 113 13.40 -7.37 -25.91
CA ARG A 113 14.36 -6.29 -25.61
C ARG A 113 15.53 -6.30 -26.60
N LEU A 114 16.12 -7.47 -26.85
CA LEU A 114 17.24 -7.67 -27.76
C LEU A 114 16.87 -7.28 -29.20
N ARG A 115 15.64 -7.58 -29.64
CA ARG A 115 15.13 -7.13 -30.95
C ARG A 115 15.12 -5.62 -31.14
N LYS A 116 15.10 -4.84 -30.05
CA LYS A 116 15.11 -3.37 -30.11
C LYS A 116 16.53 -2.79 -30.16
N THR A 117 17.57 -3.59 -29.93
CA THR A 117 18.95 -3.06 -29.85
C THR A 117 19.59 -2.90 -31.22
N CYS A 118 19.44 -3.86 -32.14
CA CYS A 118 20.01 -3.77 -33.48
C CYS A 118 19.17 -4.45 -34.57
N LYS A 119 19.38 -4.05 -35.82
CA LYS A 119 18.67 -4.61 -37.00
C LYS A 119 18.93 -6.10 -37.19
N GLN A 120 20.13 -6.57 -36.90
CA GLN A 120 20.51 -7.99 -37.04
C GLN A 120 19.74 -8.87 -36.05
N PHE A 121 19.67 -8.50 -34.76
CA PHE A 121 18.84 -9.21 -33.79
C PHE A 121 17.35 -9.06 -34.07
N HIS A 122 16.91 -7.92 -34.61
CA HIS A 122 15.53 -7.76 -35.07
C HIS A 122 15.16 -8.78 -36.17
N ALA A 123 16.07 -9.00 -37.14
CA ALA A 123 15.88 -9.95 -38.23
C ALA A 123 16.02 -11.41 -37.76
N LEU A 124 17.04 -11.71 -36.95
CA LEU A 124 17.32 -13.05 -36.43
C LEU A 124 16.18 -13.55 -35.52
N ALA A 125 15.69 -12.72 -34.61
CA ALA A 125 14.56 -13.03 -33.73
C ALA A 125 13.22 -12.61 -34.36
N SER A 126 12.99 -12.98 -35.62
CA SER A 126 11.70 -12.73 -36.29
C SER A 126 10.55 -13.46 -35.55
N PRO A 127 9.29 -12.98 -35.63
CA PRO A 127 8.16 -13.65 -34.99
C PRO A 127 7.99 -15.12 -35.44
N HIS A 128 8.31 -15.41 -36.70
CA HIS A 128 8.31 -16.77 -37.22
C HIS A 128 9.41 -17.61 -36.57
N GLN A 129 10.63 -17.07 -36.48
CA GLN A 129 11.74 -17.76 -35.83
C GLN A 129 11.46 -18.04 -34.36
N ILE A 130 10.87 -17.09 -33.63
CA ILE A 130 10.49 -17.28 -32.21
C ILE A 130 9.49 -18.42 -32.05
N ARG A 131 8.50 -18.54 -32.96
CA ARG A 131 7.52 -19.65 -32.92
C ARG A 131 8.17 -21.01 -33.15
N ILE A 132 9.17 -21.07 -34.04
CA ILE A 132 9.93 -22.30 -34.30
C ILE A 132 10.82 -22.62 -33.09
N LEU A 133 11.51 -21.61 -32.56
CA LEU A 133 12.52 -21.74 -31.50
C LEU A 133 11.92 -22.24 -30.17
N PHE A 134 10.74 -21.75 -29.78
CA PHE A 134 10.04 -22.24 -28.59
C PHE A 134 9.07 -23.39 -28.87
N GLY A 135 8.52 -23.48 -30.08
CA GLY A 135 7.34 -24.30 -30.34
C GLY A 135 6.04 -23.71 -29.72
N PRO A 136 4.87 -24.23 -30.12
CA PRO A 136 3.58 -23.61 -29.78
C PRO A 136 3.24 -23.67 -28.28
N ALA A 137 3.51 -24.79 -27.61
CA ALA A 137 3.18 -25.00 -26.21
C ALA A 137 4.07 -24.15 -25.28
N GLN A 138 5.39 -24.17 -25.49
CA GLN A 138 6.33 -23.43 -24.66
C GLN A 138 6.21 -21.92 -24.88
N LEU A 139 5.97 -21.47 -26.12
CA LEU A 139 5.70 -20.07 -26.39
C LEU A 139 4.44 -19.59 -25.64
N ARG A 140 3.37 -20.40 -25.64
CA ARG A 140 2.16 -20.07 -24.87
C ARG A 140 2.45 -19.95 -23.37
N MET A 141 3.22 -20.88 -22.81
CA MET A 141 3.62 -20.83 -21.39
C MET A 141 4.47 -19.60 -21.08
N GLN A 142 5.43 -19.28 -21.94
CA GLN A 142 6.24 -18.06 -21.84
C GLN A 142 5.34 -16.82 -21.86
N LEU A 143 4.43 -16.69 -22.82
CA LEU A 143 3.53 -15.53 -22.92
C LEU A 143 2.60 -15.38 -21.71
N LEU A 144 2.10 -16.50 -21.16
CA LEU A 144 1.26 -16.48 -19.95
C LEU A 144 2.05 -16.14 -18.68
N GLY A 145 3.35 -16.46 -18.64
CA GLY A 145 4.27 -16.18 -17.53
C GLY A 145 4.86 -14.77 -17.54
N HIS A 146 4.48 -13.91 -18.48
CA HIS A 146 4.96 -12.54 -18.58
C HIS A 146 3.84 -11.52 -18.36
N CYS A 147 4.18 -10.39 -17.74
CA CYS A 147 3.28 -9.25 -17.67
C CYS A 147 3.16 -8.54 -19.03
N LYS A 148 1.94 -8.35 -19.55
CA LYS A 148 1.64 -7.61 -20.78
C LYS A 148 2.20 -6.18 -20.81
N THR A 149 2.31 -5.54 -19.65
CA THR A 149 2.72 -4.12 -19.55
C THR A 149 4.22 -3.94 -19.37
N CYS A 150 4.82 -4.61 -18.38
CA CYS A 150 6.24 -4.44 -18.05
C CYS A 150 7.14 -5.56 -18.58
N LEU A 151 6.57 -6.62 -19.16
CA LEU A 151 7.29 -7.81 -19.61
C LEU A 151 8.16 -8.45 -18.53
N ARG A 152 7.82 -8.27 -17.24
CA ARG A 152 8.46 -9.02 -16.15
C ARG A 152 8.02 -10.47 -16.23
N TYR A 153 8.99 -11.38 -16.24
CA TYR A 153 8.76 -12.82 -16.16
C TYR A 153 8.52 -13.24 -14.70
N ASP A 154 7.53 -14.09 -14.47
CA ASP A 154 7.32 -14.78 -13.21
C ASP A 154 7.16 -16.29 -13.47
N PRO A 155 8.18 -17.10 -13.13
CA PRO A 155 8.15 -18.54 -13.41
C PRO A 155 7.06 -19.27 -12.62
N PHE A 156 6.75 -18.80 -11.41
CA PHE A 156 5.73 -19.42 -10.55
C PHE A 156 4.34 -18.87 -10.80
N ARG A 157 4.23 -17.75 -11.53
CA ARG A 157 2.96 -17.08 -11.87
C ARG A 157 2.13 -16.65 -10.65
N GLY A 158 2.74 -16.61 -9.46
CA GLY A 158 2.10 -16.21 -8.21
C GLY A 158 1.92 -14.70 -8.06
N ASN A 159 2.63 -13.90 -8.86
CA ASN A 159 2.52 -12.44 -8.89
C ASN A 159 1.84 -11.93 -10.16
N LEU A 160 1.19 -12.80 -10.92
CA LEU A 160 0.46 -12.48 -12.14
C LEU A 160 -1.03 -12.73 -11.93
N LEU A 161 -1.86 -11.78 -12.37
CA LEU A 161 -3.30 -11.98 -12.45
C LEU A 161 -3.63 -13.01 -13.52
N GLN A 162 -4.62 -13.85 -13.23
CA GLN A 162 -5.13 -14.82 -14.20
C GLN A 162 -5.59 -14.09 -15.48
N PRO A 163 -5.08 -14.49 -16.66
CA PRO A 163 -5.52 -13.94 -17.94
C PRO A 163 -6.91 -14.45 -18.29
N THR A 164 -7.77 -13.58 -18.81
CA THR A 164 -9.08 -13.96 -19.34
C THR A 164 -8.96 -14.28 -20.81
N LEU A 165 -9.61 -15.35 -21.28
CA LEU A 165 -9.63 -15.75 -22.70
C LEU A 165 -10.25 -14.67 -23.61
N ALA A 166 -11.11 -13.82 -23.06
CA ALA A 166 -11.72 -12.70 -23.76
C ALA A 166 -10.79 -11.48 -23.95
N ASP A 167 -9.59 -11.46 -23.35
CA ASP A 167 -8.66 -10.33 -23.54
C ASP A 167 -8.07 -10.38 -24.97
N PRO A 168 -8.10 -9.26 -25.73
CA PRO A 168 -7.57 -9.21 -27.10
C PRO A 168 -6.06 -9.47 -27.18
N GLY A 169 -5.34 -9.36 -26.05
CA GLY A 169 -3.92 -9.67 -25.96
C GLY A 169 -3.61 -11.14 -25.67
N TYR A 170 -4.61 -12.01 -25.57
CA TYR A 170 -4.38 -13.43 -25.27
C TYR A 170 -3.48 -14.08 -26.35
N PRO A 171 -2.43 -14.83 -25.97
CA PRO A 171 -2.09 -15.32 -24.62
C PRO A 171 -1.25 -14.39 -23.74
N LEU A 172 -0.70 -13.28 -24.25
CA LEU A 172 0.02 -12.26 -23.46
C LEU A 172 -0.97 -11.29 -22.78
N ALA A 173 -1.88 -11.84 -21.98
CA ALA A 173 -2.93 -11.09 -21.28
C ALA A 173 -2.69 -10.94 -19.77
N SER A 174 -1.76 -11.71 -19.20
CA SER A 174 -1.42 -11.65 -17.79
C SER A 174 -0.87 -10.27 -17.41
N ARG A 175 -1.22 -9.77 -16.23
CA ARG A 175 -0.64 -8.53 -15.67
C ARG A 175 -0.06 -8.83 -14.30
N CYS A 176 1.15 -8.33 -14.03
CA CYS A 176 1.68 -8.42 -12.67
C CYS A 176 0.87 -7.55 -11.70
N LEU A 177 0.88 -7.91 -10.42
CA LEU A 177 0.12 -7.21 -9.38
C LEU A 177 0.46 -5.71 -9.35
N ASP A 178 1.74 -5.35 -9.48
CA ASP A 178 2.18 -3.95 -9.48
C ASP A 178 1.62 -3.16 -10.66
N CYS A 179 1.65 -3.73 -11.87
CA CYS A 179 1.09 -3.10 -13.07
C CYS A 179 -0.43 -3.03 -13.00
N ALA A 180 -1.09 -4.05 -12.48
CA ALA A 180 -2.54 -4.07 -12.31
C ALA A 180 -3.01 -3.00 -11.30
N LEU A 181 -2.28 -2.84 -10.19
CA LEU A 181 -2.53 -1.79 -9.21
C LEU A 181 -2.31 -0.39 -9.80
N LYS A 182 -1.23 -0.19 -10.57
CA LYS A 182 -0.96 1.07 -11.28
C LYS A 182 -2.05 1.39 -12.31
N ALA A 183 -2.50 0.40 -13.06
CA ALA A 183 -3.51 0.53 -14.11
C ALA A 183 -4.96 0.59 -13.58
N ARG A 184 -5.17 0.51 -12.26
CA ARG A 184 -6.50 0.48 -11.61
C ARG A 184 -7.38 -0.66 -12.15
N ASP A 185 -6.80 -1.85 -12.25
CA ASP A 185 -7.52 -3.01 -12.75
C ASP A 185 -8.76 -3.30 -11.86
N PRO A 186 -9.98 -3.32 -12.43
CA PRO A 186 -11.21 -3.48 -11.65
C PRO A 186 -11.31 -4.83 -10.92
N ARG A 187 -10.46 -5.80 -11.30
CA ARG A 187 -10.36 -7.11 -10.65
C ARG A 187 -9.77 -7.02 -9.23
N ILE A 188 -8.87 -6.07 -8.97
CA ILE A 188 -8.25 -5.90 -7.65
C ILE A 188 -9.15 -4.99 -6.81
N ARG A 189 -9.93 -5.60 -5.92
CA ARG A 189 -10.77 -4.90 -4.95
C ARG A 189 -10.55 -5.46 -3.56
N VAL A 190 -10.46 -4.56 -2.58
CA VAL A 190 -10.29 -4.90 -1.17
C VAL A 190 -11.41 -5.82 -0.70
N GLY A 191 -11.07 -6.85 0.08
CA GLY A 191 -12.07 -7.78 0.59
C GLY A 191 -12.69 -8.69 -0.47
N LYS A 192 -12.10 -8.77 -1.67
CA LYS A 192 -12.46 -9.75 -2.71
C LYS A 192 -11.29 -10.71 -2.93
N LYS A 193 -11.59 -11.99 -3.20
CA LYS A 193 -10.61 -12.95 -3.70
C LYS A 193 -10.30 -12.68 -5.17
N ILE A 194 -9.04 -12.79 -5.54
CA ILE A 194 -8.58 -12.71 -6.92
C ILE A 194 -7.88 -14.01 -7.29
N ASN A 195 -7.97 -14.39 -8.56
CA ASN A 195 -7.28 -15.55 -9.09
C ASN A 195 -5.96 -15.12 -9.70
N LEU A 196 -4.90 -15.83 -9.31
CA LEU A 196 -3.58 -15.69 -9.87
C LEU A 196 -3.41 -16.62 -11.08
N ALA A 197 -2.39 -16.37 -11.89
CA ALA A 197 -2.13 -17.15 -13.09
C ALA A 197 -1.61 -18.57 -12.80
N ASN A 198 -1.21 -18.86 -11.56
CA ASN A 198 -0.94 -20.21 -11.06
C ASN A 198 -2.20 -20.94 -10.56
N LEU A 199 -3.39 -20.34 -10.72
CA LEU A 199 -4.70 -20.83 -10.25
C LEU A 199 -4.95 -20.70 -8.75
N ASP A 200 -4.02 -20.11 -7.99
CA ASP A 200 -4.26 -19.83 -6.57
C ASP A 200 -5.25 -18.66 -6.41
N THR A 201 -6.05 -18.73 -5.35
CA THR A 201 -6.96 -17.65 -4.96
C THR A 201 -6.41 -16.92 -3.75
N VAL A 202 -6.17 -15.61 -3.88
CA VAL A 202 -5.63 -14.78 -2.80
C VAL A 202 -6.56 -13.63 -2.46
N TRP A 203 -6.57 -13.23 -1.19
CA TRP A 203 -7.32 -12.06 -0.74
C TRP A 203 -6.56 -10.77 -1.04
N VAL A 204 -7.30 -9.69 -1.31
CA VAL A 204 -6.74 -8.34 -1.32
C VAL A 204 -6.76 -7.76 0.09
N CYS A 205 -5.58 -7.39 0.60
CA CYS A 205 -5.41 -6.92 1.96
C CYS A 205 -6.26 -5.68 2.28
N ARG A 206 -7.01 -5.72 3.39
CA ARG A 206 -7.88 -4.61 3.84
C ARG A 206 -7.15 -3.35 4.28
N TRP A 207 -5.91 -3.50 4.72
CA TRP A 207 -5.12 -2.40 5.24
C TRP A 207 -4.35 -1.67 4.12
N CYS A 208 -3.68 -2.41 3.24
CA CYS A 208 -2.80 -1.82 2.22
C CYS A 208 -3.35 -1.91 0.79
N GLY A 209 -4.37 -2.73 0.53
CA GLY A 209 -4.94 -2.93 -0.81
C GLY A 209 -4.08 -3.79 -1.75
N TYR A 210 -2.98 -4.36 -1.25
CA TYR A 210 -2.12 -5.26 -2.01
C TYR A 210 -2.57 -6.72 -1.80
N PRO A 211 -2.53 -7.60 -2.83
CA PRO A 211 -2.86 -9.01 -2.66
C PRO A 211 -1.95 -9.73 -1.66
N VAL A 212 -2.53 -10.66 -0.89
CA VAL A 212 -1.81 -11.43 0.13
C VAL A 212 -1.20 -12.67 -0.52
N VAL A 213 0.01 -12.51 -1.08
CA VAL A 213 0.77 -13.59 -1.72
C VAL A 213 1.79 -14.25 -0.78
N ASP A 214 2.39 -13.49 0.14
CA ASP A 214 3.47 -13.94 1.03
C ASP A 214 2.96 -14.57 2.35
N GLY A 215 1.70 -15.00 2.38
CA GLY A 215 1.04 -15.56 3.56
C GLY A 215 0.29 -14.53 4.42
N ALA A 216 -0.83 -14.96 4.97
CA ALA A 216 -1.73 -14.13 5.74
C ALA A 216 -1.40 -14.08 7.24
N ALA A 217 -2.07 -13.18 7.95
CA ALA A 217 -2.07 -13.13 9.41
C ALA A 217 -2.85 -14.32 10.00
N PHE A 218 -2.38 -14.83 11.14
CA PHE A 218 -3.07 -15.90 11.86
C PHE A 218 -4.44 -15.40 12.35
N GLY A 219 -5.51 -16.15 12.07
CA GLY A 219 -6.89 -15.76 12.39
C GLY A 219 -7.47 -14.63 11.53
N CYS A 220 -6.72 -14.08 10.57
CA CYS A 220 -7.15 -13.00 9.68
C CYS A 220 -6.56 -13.15 8.26
N GLU A 221 -7.18 -14.01 7.45
CA GLU A 221 -6.73 -14.30 6.08
C GLU A 221 -6.74 -13.09 5.12
N GLN A 222 -7.49 -12.04 5.47
CA GLN A 222 -7.71 -10.85 4.65
C GLN A 222 -6.68 -9.73 4.88
N MET A 223 -5.62 -9.99 5.66
CA MET A 223 -4.55 -9.03 5.94
C MET A 223 -3.18 -9.70 5.94
N HIS A 224 -2.14 -8.97 5.51
CA HIS A 224 -0.76 -9.38 5.75
C HIS A 224 -0.44 -9.33 7.25
N ARG A 225 0.49 -10.17 7.72
CA ARG A 225 0.94 -10.20 9.13
C ARG A 225 1.34 -8.82 9.66
N PHE A 226 2.15 -8.09 8.91
CA PHE A 226 2.59 -6.75 9.30
C PHE A 226 1.47 -5.71 9.27
N CYS A 227 0.55 -5.84 8.32
CA CYS A 227 -0.61 -4.96 8.22
C CYS A 227 -1.57 -5.18 9.40
N TYR A 228 -1.77 -6.44 9.79
CA TYR A 228 -2.59 -6.82 10.93
C TYR A 228 -2.01 -6.30 12.26
N LYS A 229 -0.68 -6.36 12.45
CA LYS A 229 -0.03 -5.74 13.61
C LYS A 229 -0.34 -4.24 13.72
N ARG A 230 -0.12 -3.49 12.64
CA ARG A 230 -0.42 -2.04 12.60
C ARG A 230 -1.90 -1.73 12.81
N TYR A 231 -2.77 -2.59 12.30
CA TYR A 231 -4.20 -2.48 12.51
C TYR A 231 -4.56 -2.64 14.00
N ASN A 232 -4.00 -3.64 14.67
CA ASN A 232 -4.18 -3.84 16.11
C ASN A 232 -3.62 -2.68 16.94
N ASP A 233 -2.45 -2.14 16.56
CA ASP A 233 -1.89 -0.95 17.23
C ASP A 233 -2.87 0.24 17.14
N VAL A 234 -3.48 0.45 15.96
CA VAL A 234 -4.49 1.50 15.77
C VAL A 234 -5.77 1.23 16.55
N LEU A 235 -6.24 -0.02 16.61
CA LEU A 235 -7.39 -0.39 17.44
C LEU A 235 -7.14 -0.10 18.92
N PHE A 236 -5.94 -0.42 19.40
CA PHE A 236 -5.55 -0.15 20.78
C PHE A 236 -5.52 1.35 21.07
N ILE A 237 -4.91 2.15 20.19
CA ILE A 237 -4.90 3.61 20.31
C ILE A 237 -6.33 4.17 20.32
N PHE A 238 -7.18 3.70 19.40
CA PHE A 238 -8.59 4.09 19.34
C PHE A 238 -9.32 3.81 20.66
N PHE A 239 -9.10 2.63 21.26
CA PHE A 239 -9.70 2.27 22.54
C PHE A 239 -9.23 3.20 23.67
N VAL A 240 -7.94 3.48 23.78
CA VAL A 240 -7.38 4.40 24.78
C VAL A 240 -7.94 5.82 24.60
N LEU A 241 -8.00 6.31 23.36
CA LEU A 241 -8.58 7.61 23.05
C LEU A 241 -10.07 7.69 23.39
N GLY A 242 -10.81 6.60 23.18
CA GLY A 242 -12.22 6.49 23.59
C GLY A 242 -12.40 6.69 25.10
N TRP A 243 -11.56 6.03 25.92
CA TRP A 243 -11.58 6.22 27.38
C TRP A 243 -11.18 7.63 27.81
N LEU A 244 -10.17 8.21 27.15
CA LEU A 244 -9.76 9.59 27.41
C LEU A 244 -10.89 10.58 27.09
N GLN A 245 -11.54 10.43 25.93
CA GLN A 245 -12.66 11.27 25.52
C GLN A 245 -13.87 11.11 26.44
N LEU A 246 -14.14 9.88 26.91
CA LEU A 246 -15.17 9.63 27.92
C LEU A 246 -14.83 10.32 29.24
N GLY A 247 -13.61 10.15 29.75
CA GLY A 247 -13.14 10.74 31.01
C GLY A 247 -13.21 12.26 31.00
N ILE A 248 -12.70 12.90 29.95
CA ILE A 248 -12.82 14.36 29.75
C ILE A 248 -14.29 14.76 29.71
N GLY A 249 -15.11 13.97 29.04
CA GLY A 249 -16.53 14.23 28.92
C GLY A 249 -17.29 14.17 30.23
N VAL A 250 -16.96 13.22 31.11
CA VAL A 250 -17.52 13.07 32.46
C VAL A 250 -17.04 14.19 33.37
N ALA A 251 -15.75 14.50 33.34
CA ALA A 251 -15.17 15.58 34.14
C ALA A 251 -15.75 16.95 33.75
N ALA A 252 -15.93 17.22 32.46
CA ALA A 252 -16.61 18.43 31.97
C ALA A 252 -18.04 18.54 32.54
N SER A 253 -18.85 17.48 32.44
CA SER A 253 -20.20 17.47 33.01
C SER A 253 -20.19 17.65 34.53
N ALA A 254 -19.30 16.99 35.26
CA ALA A 254 -19.20 17.11 36.72
C ALA A 254 -18.82 18.53 37.17
N LEU A 255 -17.89 19.18 36.48
CA LEU A 255 -17.53 20.58 36.73
C LEU A 255 -18.71 21.51 36.47
N ALA A 256 -19.45 21.29 35.36
CA ALA A 256 -20.65 22.04 35.04
C ALA A 256 -21.71 21.93 36.15
N TRP A 257 -21.97 20.72 36.64
CA TRP A 257 -22.96 20.49 37.69
C TRP A 257 -22.54 21.01 39.05
N LYS A 258 -21.23 21.03 39.35
CA LYS A 258 -20.72 21.56 40.61
C LYS A 258 -20.77 23.08 40.66
N TYR A 259 -20.35 23.76 39.58
CA TYR A 259 -20.17 25.21 39.58
C TYR A 259 -21.35 25.98 38.97
N TYR A 260 -22.16 25.35 38.11
CA TYR A 260 -23.22 26.02 37.35
C TYR A 260 -24.58 25.31 37.49
N ARG A 261 -24.83 24.65 38.63
CA ARG A 261 -26.08 23.91 38.89
C ARG A 261 -27.35 24.74 38.69
N ASN A 262 -27.28 26.03 39.03
CA ASN A 262 -28.43 26.93 39.01
C ASN A 262 -28.68 27.57 37.63
N SER A 263 -27.71 27.47 36.71
CA SER A 263 -27.82 28.03 35.37
C SER A 263 -28.40 26.99 34.42
N VAL A 264 -29.70 27.10 34.10
CA VAL A 264 -30.40 26.16 33.20
C VAL A 264 -29.71 26.01 31.84
N MET A 265 -29.17 27.11 31.31
CA MET A 265 -28.40 27.17 30.05
C MET A 265 -27.11 26.32 30.07
N VAL A 266 -26.58 26.00 31.25
CA VAL A 266 -25.40 25.14 31.43
C VAL A 266 -25.82 23.75 31.87
N PHE A 267 -26.70 23.66 32.87
CA PHE A 267 -27.09 22.41 33.50
C PHE A 267 -27.85 21.47 32.55
N ALA A 268 -28.90 21.94 31.88
CA ALA A 268 -29.72 21.07 31.03
C ALA A 268 -28.93 20.50 29.84
N PRO A 269 -28.16 21.28 29.07
CA PRO A 269 -27.37 20.72 27.96
C PRO A 269 -26.27 19.77 28.42
N THR A 270 -25.66 20.00 29.59
CA THR A 270 -24.58 19.13 30.11
C THR A 270 -25.08 17.80 30.66
N VAL A 271 -26.31 17.75 31.19
CA VAL A 271 -27.02 16.51 31.54
C VAL A 271 -27.37 15.72 30.29
N THR A 272 -27.99 16.35 29.29
CA THR A 272 -28.32 15.68 28.01
C THR A 272 -27.07 15.15 27.32
N ASN A 273 -25.99 15.94 27.29
CA ASN A 273 -24.69 15.51 26.78
C ASN A 273 -24.12 14.30 27.51
N PHE A 274 -24.26 14.25 28.84
CA PHE A 274 -23.80 13.11 29.63
C PHE A 274 -24.54 11.83 29.20
N ILE A 275 -25.87 11.89 29.09
CA ILE A 275 -26.69 10.76 28.64
C ILE A 275 -26.32 10.32 27.22
N LEU A 276 -26.20 11.26 26.28
CA LEU A 276 -25.84 10.97 24.89
C LEU A 276 -24.46 10.31 24.77
N LYS A 277 -23.50 10.65 25.63
CA LYS A 277 -22.18 9.98 25.64
C LYS A 277 -22.28 8.50 26.00
N TRP A 278 -23.11 8.15 26.97
CA TRP A 278 -23.37 6.75 27.32
C TRP A 278 -24.09 6.00 26.20
N ILE A 279 -25.01 6.66 25.50
CA ILE A 279 -25.65 6.12 24.29
C ILE A 279 -24.60 5.87 23.21
N CYS A 280 -23.67 6.81 22.96
CA CYS A 280 -22.56 6.60 22.02
C CYS A 280 -21.67 5.42 22.42
N LEU A 281 -21.34 5.26 23.71
CA LEU A 281 -20.57 4.12 24.20
C LEU A 281 -21.31 2.81 23.96
N ALA A 282 -22.61 2.75 24.27
CA ALA A 282 -23.45 1.60 23.99
C ALA A 282 -23.49 1.28 22.49
N PHE A 283 -23.58 2.30 21.63
CA PHE A 283 -23.49 2.11 20.19
C PHE A 283 -22.15 1.52 19.76
N ILE A 284 -21.03 1.93 20.34
CA ILE A 284 -19.69 1.39 20.02
C ILE A 284 -19.58 -0.08 20.46
N VAL A 285 -20.03 -0.41 21.67
CA VAL A 285 -19.96 -1.77 22.23
C VAL A 285 -20.89 -2.73 21.49
N CYS A 286 -22.11 -2.30 21.19
CA CYS A 286 -23.12 -3.12 20.51
C CYS A 286 -22.98 -3.10 18.99
N ARG A 287 -22.00 -2.36 18.42
CA ARG A 287 -21.83 -2.26 16.97
C ARG A 287 -21.34 -3.59 16.39
N GLY A 288 -22.28 -4.40 15.90
CA GLY A 288 -21.96 -5.58 15.12
C GLY A 288 -21.39 -5.24 13.74
N ASN A 289 -20.77 -6.23 13.11
CA ASN A 289 -20.14 -6.11 11.78
C ASN A 289 -21.16 -5.99 10.60
N VAL A 290 -22.46 -5.93 10.91
CA VAL A 290 -23.55 -6.10 9.93
C VAL A 290 -24.18 -4.76 9.53
N TRP A 291 -24.21 -3.74 10.40
CA TRP A 291 -24.95 -2.50 10.13
C TRP A 291 -24.02 -1.28 10.04
N ARG A 292 -24.09 -0.55 8.92
CA ARG A 292 -23.37 0.71 8.70
C ARG A 292 -24.05 1.86 9.42
N THR A 293 -23.85 1.96 10.73
CA THR A 293 -24.47 3.00 11.57
C THR A 293 -23.68 4.32 11.59
N TYR A 294 -22.83 4.60 10.58
CA TYR A 294 -22.03 5.83 10.50
C TYR A 294 -22.88 7.10 10.54
N HIS A 295 -24.06 7.06 9.93
CA HIS A 295 -24.99 8.18 9.93
C HIS A 295 -25.51 8.49 11.33
N TYR A 296 -25.85 7.46 12.12
CA TYR A 296 -26.30 7.65 13.50
C TYR A 296 -25.20 8.20 14.40
N THR A 297 -23.98 7.65 14.30
CA THR A 297 -22.83 8.17 15.06
C THR A 297 -22.52 9.60 14.67
N PHE A 298 -22.56 9.93 13.38
CA PHE A 298 -22.41 11.30 12.88
C PHE A 298 -23.45 12.26 13.45
N THR A 299 -24.74 11.90 13.40
CA THR A 299 -25.82 12.72 13.94
C THR A 299 -25.68 12.93 15.45
N LEU A 300 -25.34 11.88 16.21
CA LEU A 300 -25.09 11.99 17.65
C LEU A 300 -23.93 12.94 17.96
N GLU A 301 -22.83 12.86 17.22
CA GLU A 301 -21.67 13.74 17.42
C GLU A 301 -22.01 15.22 17.13
N ILE A 302 -22.83 15.51 16.12
CA ILE A 302 -23.32 16.87 15.83
C ILE A 302 -24.22 17.38 16.95
N ILE A 303 -25.17 16.56 17.43
CA ILE A 303 -26.08 16.94 18.52
C ILE A 303 -25.27 17.23 19.78
N ILE A 304 -24.32 16.36 20.13
CA ILE A 304 -23.45 16.54 21.29
C ILE A 304 -22.65 17.84 21.15
N LEU A 305 -22.03 18.10 19.99
CA LEU A 305 -21.28 19.33 19.76
C LEU A 305 -22.18 20.57 19.92
N GLY A 306 -23.39 20.54 19.34
CA GLY A 306 -24.37 21.63 19.46
C GLY A 306 -24.78 21.92 20.90
N LEU A 307 -24.97 20.87 21.72
CA LEU A 307 -25.31 21.01 23.13
C LEU A 307 -24.18 21.60 24.00
N TRP A 308 -22.94 21.64 23.52
CA TRP A 308 -21.85 22.34 24.21
C TRP A 308 -21.79 23.84 23.92
N ILE A 309 -22.50 24.32 22.88
CA ILE A 309 -22.50 25.74 22.52
C ILE A 309 -23.16 26.62 23.60
N PRO A 310 -24.38 26.31 24.13
CA PRO A 310 -25.01 27.17 25.14
C PRO A 310 -24.19 27.31 26.43
N PRO A 311 -23.60 26.22 27.01
CA PRO A 311 -22.73 26.34 28.17
C PRO A 311 -21.52 27.24 27.95
N VAL A 312 -20.84 27.11 26.80
CA VAL A 312 -19.67 27.93 26.47
C VAL A 312 -20.08 29.39 26.26
N TYR A 313 -21.18 29.62 25.54
CA TYR A 313 -21.71 30.95 25.29
C TYR A 313 -22.04 31.68 26.60
N HIS A 314 -22.80 31.04 27.51
CA HIS A 314 -23.17 31.64 28.80
C HIS A 314 -21.95 32.04 29.64
N ILE A 315 -20.98 31.14 29.78
CA ILE A 315 -19.78 31.44 30.58
C ILE A 315 -18.93 32.54 29.91
N ALA A 316 -18.84 32.54 28.58
CA ALA A 316 -18.11 33.58 27.84
C ALA A 316 -18.78 34.96 27.96
N THR A 317 -20.12 35.03 27.89
CA THR A 317 -20.86 36.29 28.08
C THR A 317 -20.73 36.81 29.51
N ASP A 318 -20.78 35.92 30.50
CA ASP A 318 -20.59 36.32 31.91
C ASP A 318 -19.19 36.93 32.12
N LEU A 319 -18.15 36.30 31.56
CA LEU A 319 -16.78 36.83 31.59
C LEU A 319 -16.65 38.18 30.88
N ALA A 320 -17.29 38.34 29.71
CA ALA A 320 -17.25 39.58 28.95
C ALA A 320 -17.99 40.73 29.66
N SER A 321 -19.04 40.41 30.42
CA SER A 321 -19.83 41.38 31.18
C SER A 321 -19.14 41.89 32.46
N SER A 322 -18.11 41.20 32.94
CA SER A 322 -17.35 41.55 34.16
C SER A 322 -15.87 41.84 33.87
N PRO A 323 -15.56 42.82 33.00
CA PRO A 323 -14.18 43.14 32.63
C PRO A 323 -13.41 43.65 33.85
N GLY A 324 -12.35 42.94 34.25
CA GLY A 324 -11.47 43.31 35.37
C GLY A 324 -11.61 42.43 36.61
N SER A 325 -12.62 41.55 36.69
CA SER A 325 -12.69 40.54 37.74
C SER A 325 -11.67 39.40 37.47
N PRO A 326 -10.91 38.94 38.48
CA PRO A 326 -10.01 37.81 38.29
C PRO A 326 -10.82 36.54 37.99
N VAL A 327 -10.56 35.91 36.84
CA VAL A 327 -11.23 34.67 36.45
C VAL A 327 -10.83 33.57 37.43
N SER A 328 -11.81 32.94 38.07
CA SER A 328 -11.56 31.80 38.95
C SER A 328 -10.89 30.66 38.19
N LYS A 329 -9.90 30.02 38.84
CA LYS A 329 -9.23 28.82 38.31
C LYS A 329 -10.24 27.71 37.97
N SER A 330 -11.35 27.60 38.71
CA SER A 330 -12.41 26.63 38.43
C SER A 330 -13.13 26.91 37.10
N THR A 331 -13.38 28.18 36.79
CA THR A 331 -14.00 28.61 35.53
C THR A 331 -13.08 28.34 34.35
N GLN A 332 -11.79 28.67 34.51
CA GLN A 332 -10.78 28.40 33.49
C GLN A 332 -10.64 26.89 33.22
N ALA A 333 -10.59 26.07 34.26
CA ALA A 333 -10.55 24.60 34.12
C ALA A 333 -11.82 24.06 33.44
N THR A 334 -12.99 24.59 33.78
CA THR A 334 -14.27 24.19 33.18
C THR A 334 -14.30 24.50 31.68
N LEU A 335 -13.94 25.73 31.28
CA LEU A 335 -13.85 26.12 29.87
C LEU A 335 -12.81 25.30 29.10
N ALA A 336 -11.66 25.01 29.69
CA ALA A 336 -10.64 24.17 29.06
C ALA A 336 -11.16 22.76 28.78
N MET A 337 -11.88 22.15 29.74
CA MET A 337 -12.49 20.83 29.56
C MET A 337 -13.61 20.85 28.52
N PHE A 338 -14.39 21.93 28.45
CA PHE A 338 -15.44 22.10 27.43
C PHE A 338 -14.80 22.20 26.03
N ALA A 339 -13.81 23.06 25.87
CA ALA A 339 -13.09 23.26 24.62
C ALA A 339 -12.41 21.97 24.14
N LEU A 340 -11.72 21.26 25.03
CA LEU A 340 -11.06 19.99 24.72
C LEU A 340 -12.08 18.91 24.30
N ASN A 341 -13.20 18.81 25.01
CA ASN A 341 -14.27 17.90 24.64
C ASN A 341 -14.86 18.27 23.27
N MET A 342 -15.16 19.55 23.01
CA MET A 342 -15.68 20.01 21.71
C MET A 342 -14.69 19.75 20.57
N PHE A 343 -13.40 19.93 20.80
CA PHE A 343 -12.35 19.63 19.82
C PHE A 343 -12.35 18.16 19.42
N PHE A 344 -12.41 17.23 20.38
CA PHE A 344 -12.52 15.81 20.06
C PHE A 344 -13.79 15.46 19.28
N ARG A 345 -14.92 16.10 19.61
CA ARG A 345 -16.18 15.92 18.87
C ARG A 345 -16.05 16.42 17.43
N LEU A 346 -15.38 17.55 17.21
CA LEU A 346 -15.11 18.07 15.87
C LEU A 346 -14.26 17.09 15.03
N ILE A 347 -13.22 16.49 15.61
CA ILE A 347 -12.42 15.46 14.92
C ILE A 347 -13.28 14.25 14.56
N ASN A 348 -14.12 13.77 15.47
CA ASN A 348 -15.05 12.66 15.22
C ASN A 348 -16.04 12.98 14.09
N ILE A 349 -16.57 14.21 14.05
CA ILE A 349 -17.45 14.67 12.97
C ILE A 349 -16.70 14.63 11.64
N LEU A 350 -15.48 15.17 11.58
CA LEU A 350 -14.69 15.21 10.36
C LEU A 350 -14.36 13.81 9.83
N GLY A 351 -13.96 12.88 10.70
CA GLY A 351 -13.73 11.50 10.29
C GLY A 351 -14.99 10.76 9.87
N ASN A 352 -16.14 11.03 10.51
CA ASN A 352 -17.43 10.50 10.06
C ASN A 352 -17.80 11.04 8.66
N ILE A 353 -17.58 12.32 8.36
CA ILE A 353 -17.80 12.88 7.01
C ILE A 353 -16.98 12.10 5.97
N ILE A 354 -15.71 11.85 6.26
CA ILE A 354 -14.82 11.10 5.35
C ILE A 354 -15.31 9.66 5.14
N LEU A 355 -15.80 9.00 6.20
CA LEU A 355 -16.42 7.68 6.12
C LEU A 355 -17.69 7.69 5.26
N LEU A 356 -18.53 8.72 5.40
CA LEU A 356 -19.75 8.91 4.60
C LEU A 356 -19.43 9.14 3.11
N CYS A 357 -18.33 9.83 2.81
CA CYS A 357 -17.81 9.99 1.45
C CYS A 357 -17.22 8.72 0.83
N ARG A 358 -17.26 7.57 1.53
CA ARG A 358 -16.70 6.27 1.09
C ARG A 358 -15.22 6.36 0.72
N PHE A 359 -14.46 7.09 1.52
CA PHE A 359 -13.02 7.22 1.33
C PHE A 359 -12.30 5.86 1.39
N ASP A 360 -11.51 5.55 0.36
CA ASP A 360 -10.73 4.31 0.27
C ASP A 360 -9.33 4.52 0.86
N THR A 361 -9.14 4.03 2.09
CA THR A 361 -7.91 4.13 2.88
C THR A 361 -6.73 3.37 2.27
N THR A 362 -6.99 2.40 1.39
CA THR A 362 -5.96 1.57 0.78
C THR A 362 -5.21 2.27 -0.35
N GLN A 363 -5.71 3.42 -0.79
CA GLN A 363 -5.12 4.15 -1.93
C GLN A 363 -3.79 4.84 -1.59
N ARG A 364 -3.30 4.75 -0.34
CA ARG A 364 -2.03 5.33 0.10
C ARG A 364 -0.79 4.70 -0.54
N HIS A 365 -0.87 3.42 -0.95
CA HIS A 365 0.24 2.70 -1.59
C HIS A 365 0.16 2.70 -3.13
N ARG A 366 -0.86 3.36 -3.71
CA ARG A 366 -1.04 3.40 -5.17
C ARG A 366 -0.10 4.45 -5.78
N CYS A 367 0.79 4.02 -6.68
CA CYS A 367 1.71 4.90 -7.40
C CYS A 367 0.97 5.88 -8.33
N GLY A 368 1.58 7.04 -8.61
CA GLY A 368 1.10 8.00 -9.62
C GLY A 368 0.20 9.12 -9.09
N ARG A 369 0.16 9.34 -7.77
CA ARG A 369 -0.56 10.47 -7.17
C ARG A 369 0.30 11.73 -7.07
N PRO A 370 -0.26 12.92 -7.35
CA PRO A 370 0.46 14.17 -7.20
C PRO A 370 0.90 14.35 -5.74
N ILE A 371 2.08 14.94 -5.55
CA ILE A 371 2.75 15.00 -4.24
C ILE A 371 1.85 15.65 -3.16
N TRP A 372 1.04 16.62 -3.56
CA TRP A 372 0.10 17.36 -2.71
C TRP A 372 -1.11 16.55 -2.23
N THR A 373 -1.47 15.46 -2.90
CA THR A 373 -2.59 14.61 -2.46
C THR A 373 -2.19 13.61 -1.38
N ARG A 374 -0.88 13.36 -1.21
CA ARG A 374 -0.36 12.47 -0.18
C ARG A 374 -0.66 12.96 1.24
N PRO A 375 -0.34 14.21 1.64
CA PRO A 375 -0.63 14.68 2.99
C PRO A 375 -2.14 14.66 3.30
N PHE A 376 -2.99 15.08 2.36
CA PHE A 376 -4.44 15.01 2.53
C PHE A 376 -4.91 13.57 2.74
N HIS A 377 -4.37 12.61 1.98
CA HIS A 377 -4.73 11.21 2.13
C HIS A 377 -4.30 10.64 3.49
N TYR A 378 -3.10 11.01 3.97
CA TYR A 378 -2.65 10.60 5.29
C TYR A 378 -3.54 11.19 6.39
N LEU A 379 -3.86 12.48 6.31
CA LEU A 379 -4.77 13.14 7.24
C LEU A 379 -6.15 12.46 7.24
N ALA A 380 -6.73 12.22 6.06
CA ALA A 380 -8.01 11.55 5.93
C ALA A 380 -7.99 10.12 6.50
N THR A 381 -6.89 9.39 6.28
CA THR A 381 -6.70 8.06 6.86
C THR A 381 -6.62 8.13 8.39
N ILE A 382 -5.86 9.08 8.94
CA ILE A 382 -5.75 9.30 10.39
C ILE A 382 -7.13 9.61 10.99
N LEU A 383 -7.91 10.48 10.36
CA LEU A 383 -9.27 10.84 10.81
C LEU A 383 -10.23 9.66 10.78
N VAL A 384 -10.14 8.81 9.76
CA VAL A 384 -10.90 7.54 9.70
C VAL A 384 -10.49 6.61 10.83
N MET A 385 -9.18 6.43 11.06
CA MET A 385 -8.66 5.59 12.14
C MET A 385 -8.95 6.14 13.53
N TRP A 386 -9.02 7.46 13.67
CA TRP A 386 -9.43 8.16 14.88
C TRP A 386 -10.89 7.89 15.21
N THR A 387 -11.75 7.92 14.18
CA THR A 387 -13.20 7.88 14.39
C THR A 387 -13.73 6.45 14.47
N TYR A 388 -13.30 5.58 13.55
CA TYR A 388 -13.76 4.19 13.50
C TYR A 388 -12.82 3.30 12.67
N PRO A 389 -11.74 2.76 13.26
CA PRO A 389 -10.77 1.93 12.54
C PRO A 389 -11.36 0.59 12.08
N GLN A 390 -12.38 0.08 12.78
CA GLN A 390 -13.15 -1.11 12.39
C GLN A 390 -13.92 -0.95 11.06
N SER A 391 -13.99 0.26 10.50
CA SER A 391 -14.49 0.46 9.12
C SER A 391 -13.76 -0.40 8.09
N LEU A 392 -12.50 -0.77 8.35
CA LEU A 392 -11.70 -1.64 7.49
C LEU A 392 -12.21 -3.08 7.47
N GLU A 393 -12.77 -3.57 8.58
CA GLU A 393 -13.28 -4.94 8.71
C GLU A 393 -14.62 -5.14 8.00
N GLN A 394 -15.35 -4.04 7.78
CA GLN A 394 -16.65 -4.10 7.12
C GLN A 394 -16.51 -4.65 5.71
N LYS A 395 -17.24 -5.73 5.42
CA LYS A 395 -17.24 -6.39 4.11
C LYS A 395 -17.75 -5.43 3.04
N TYR A 396 -16.95 -5.16 2.00
CA TYR A 396 -17.40 -4.36 0.86
C TYR A 396 -16.96 -4.96 -0.50
N PRO A 397 -17.91 -5.37 -1.36
CA PRO A 397 -19.35 -5.45 -1.07
C PRO A 397 -19.62 -6.41 0.11
N PRO A 398 -20.72 -6.21 0.86
CA PRO A 398 -21.22 -7.27 1.72
C PRO A 398 -21.34 -8.55 0.88
N ASP A 399 -20.79 -9.65 1.39
CA ASP A 399 -20.98 -10.97 0.80
C ASP A 399 -22.47 -11.30 0.98
N TYR A 400 -23.30 -10.94 0.01
CA TYR A 400 -24.60 -11.59 -0.16
C TYR A 400 -24.33 -12.86 -0.95
N LEU A 401 -23.81 -13.87 -0.26
CA LEU A 401 -23.81 -15.25 -0.72
C LEU A 401 -24.50 -16.08 0.35
#